data_AF-M4C0I7-F1
#
_entry.id   AF-M4C0I7-F1
#
_cell.length_a   1.000
_cell.length_b   1.000
_cell.length_c   1.000
_cell.angle_alpha   90.00
_cell.angle_beta   90.00
_cell.angle_gamma   90.00
#
_symmetry.space_group_name_H-M   'P 1'
#
loop_
_entity.id
_entity.type
_entity.pdbx_description
1 polymer ?
#
loop_
_entity_poly.entity_id
_entity_poly.type
_entity_poly.pdbx_seq_one_letter_code
_entity_poly.pdbx_strand_id
1 'polypeptide(L)'
;MDEMAKMLESYAGGLQQSFESVFQRVDQSLAQSAEVMRMMNEVMESVMLQNLLLLSSYDVNEGLTVAVENRSQVTLGQTKVSARLHDADRSFFSVEIESLPVGQKVQFHAPLHDAVVGPVAGFLELQCTSPGTQQTLTKRSPFRVLYFQQGRFEAALSGEEMATPGSGEVAAVSDKLLLTRVRQLLNISPIQGILTAEKGRYCYIPAAALNNDYVLYLSVEESGAGNPAYRVTVSAAGSADTTEGRRRRCQEIIDEMEIVE
;
A
#
# COMPACT_ATOMS: atom_id res chain seq x y z
N MET A 1 85.74 0.60 9.56
CA MET A 1 84.53 0.88 10.36
C MET A 1 83.38 1.44 9.52
N ASP A 2 83.62 2.17 8.43
CA ASP A 2 82.57 2.72 7.55
C ASP A 2 81.70 1.69 6.80
N GLU A 3 82.25 0.55 6.37
CA GLU A 3 81.47 -0.47 5.65
C GLU A 3 80.40 -1.12 6.52
N MET A 4 80.67 -1.27 7.83
CA MET A 4 79.74 -1.89 8.77
C MET A 4 78.56 -0.96 9.10
N ALA A 5 78.79 0.36 9.10
CA ALA A 5 77.76 1.37 9.24
C ALA A 5 76.84 1.44 8.01
N LYS A 6 77.42 1.40 6.80
CA LYS A 6 76.64 1.31 5.54
C LYS A 6 75.83 0.03 5.44
N MET A 7 76.37 -1.10 5.91
CA MET A 7 75.62 -2.36 5.93
C MET A 7 74.42 -2.28 6.89
N LEU A 8 74.59 -1.68 8.07
CA LEU A 8 73.53 -1.46 9.06
C LEU A 8 72.45 -0.50 8.55
N GLU A 9 72.82 0.58 7.84
CA GLU A 9 71.85 1.47 7.18
C GLU A 9 71.06 0.75 6.08
N SER A 10 71.71 -0.09 5.28
CA SER A 10 71.01 -0.88 4.25
C SER A 10 70.05 -1.90 4.85
N TYR A 11 70.42 -2.51 5.98
CA TYR A 11 69.58 -3.45 6.71
C TYR A 11 68.39 -2.74 7.38
N ALA A 12 68.63 -1.58 7.99
CA ALA A 12 67.56 -0.76 8.57
C ALA A 12 66.59 -0.25 7.50
N GLY A 13 67.08 0.18 6.33
CA GLY A 13 66.27 0.59 5.18
C GLY A 13 65.46 -0.57 4.57
N GLY A 14 66.05 -1.76 4.46
CA GLY A 14 65.36 -2.98 4.01
C GLY A 14 64.28 -3.44 5.00
N LEU A 15 64.53 -3.32 6.31
CA LEU A 15 63.54 -3.59 7.34
C LEU A 15 62.38 -2.60 7.29
N GLN A 16 62.67 -1.31 7.12
CA GLN A 16 61.66 -0.25 7.01
C GLN A 16 60.76 -0.45 5.78
N GLN A 17 61.33 -0.81 4.62
CA GLN A 17 60.55 -1.18 3.43
C GLN A 17 59.72 -2.45 3.64
N SER A 18 60.24 -3.43 4.39
CA SER A 18 59.48 -4.64 4.70
C SER A 18 58.28 -4.33 5.60
N PHE A 19 58.44 -3.45 6.60
CA PHE A 19 57.35 -3.02 7.47
C PHE A 19 56.31 -2.24 6.68
N GLU A 20 56.72 -1.30 5.83
CA GLU A 20 55.80 -0.51 5.00
C GLU A 20 55.00 -1.39 4.03
N SER A 21 55.63 -2.39 3.41
CA SER A 21 54.93 -3.37 2.56
C SER A 21 53.95 -4.25 3.36
N VAL A 22 54.31 -4.64 4.59
CA VAL A 22 53.41 -5.41 5.46
C VAL A 22 52.23 -4.54 5.89
N PHE A 23 52.45 -3.29 6.29
CA PHE A 23 51.38 -2.36 6.65
C PHE A 23 50.43 -2.10 5.47
N GLN A 24 50.96 -1.87 4.27
CA GLN A 24 50.13 -1.71 3.07
C GLN A 24 49.26 -2.95 2.77
N ARG A 25 49.80 -4.16 2.97
CA ARG A 25 49.01 -5.39 2.80
C ARG A 25 47.94 -5.54 3.88
N VAL A 26 48.24 -5.16 5.12
CA VAL A 26 47.26 -5.15 6.22
C VAL A 26 46.15 -4.14 5.92
N ASP A 27 46.49 -2.93 5.50
CA ASP A 27 45.53 -1.89 5.14
C ASP A 27 44.66 -2.33 3.95
N GLN A 28 45.25 -2.95 2.93
CA GLN A 28 44.51 -3.50 1.80
C GLN A 28 43.59 -4.65 2.23
N SER A 29 44.05 -5.52 3.12
CA SER A 29 43.24 -6.62 3.67
C SER A 29 42.08 -6.11 4.54
N LEU A 30 42.31 -5.05 5.32
CA LEU A 30 41.28 -4.39 6.12
C LEU A 30 40.26 -3.68 5.24
N ALA A 31 40.70 -2.98 4.20
CA ALA A 31 39.82 -2.33 3.23
C ALA A 31 38.94 -3.35 2.49
N GLN A 32 39.52 -4.47 2.04
CA GLN A 32 38.78 -5.56 1.42
C GLN A 32 37.77 -6.19 2.39
N SER A 33 38.16 -6.40 3.65
CA SER A 33 37.26 -6.95 4.67
C SER A 33 36.10 -6.00 4.98
N ALA A 34 36.36 -4.70 5.07
CA ALA A 34 35.34 -3.67 5.27
C ALA A 34 34.37 -3.60 4.08
N GLU A 35 34.87 -3.72 2.84
CA GLU A 35 34.03 -3.74 1.64
C GLU A 35 33.13 -4.97 1.60
N VAL A 36 33.66 -6.16 1.92
CA VAL A 36 32.87 -7.40 1.99
C VAL A 36 31.81 -7.30 3.09
N MET A 37 32.16 -6.79 4.28
CA MET A 37 31.19 -6.59 5.37
C MET A 37 30.07 -5.63 4.97
N ARG A 38 30.40 -4.52 4.29
CA ARG A 38 29.40 -3.58 3.79
C ARG A 38 28.43 -4.25 2.81
N MET A 39 28.97 -5.02 1.87
CA MET A 39 28.15 -5.74 0.89
C MET A 39 27.24 -6.78 1.56
N MET A 40 27.77 -7.53 2.53
CA MET A 40 26.97 -8.50 3.29
C MET A 40 25.84 -7.82 4.06
N ASN A 41 26.11 -6.67 4.68
CA ASN A 41 25.10 -5.88 5.38
C ASN A 41 24.02 -5.38 4.41
N GLU A 42 24.38 -4.80 3.27
CA GLU A 42 23.42 -4.32 2.26
C GLU A 42 22.50 -5.45 1.76
N VAL A 43 23.06 -6.64 1.50
CA VAL A 43 22.28 -7.81 1.09
C VAL A 43 21.35 -8.27 2.21
N MET A 44 21.87 -8.38 3.44
CA MET A 44 21.08 -8.78 4.60
C MET A 44 19.92 -7.81 4.86
N GLU A 45 20.17 -6.50 4.82
CA GLU A 45 19.18 -5.44 5.02
C GLU A 45 18.11 -5.47 3.92
N SER A 46 18.52 -5.64 2.66
CA SER A 46 17.59 -5.77 1.54
C SER A 46 16.69 -7.01 1.68
N VAL A 47 17.28 -8.16 2.01
CA VAL A 47 16.52 -9.41 2.24
C VAL A 47 15.59 -9.27 3.44
N MET A 48 16.04 -8.62 4.51
CA MET A 48 15.20 -8.35 5.68
C MET A 48 13.99 -7.51 5.27
N LEU A 49 14.20 -6.36 4.61
CA LEU A 49 13.11 -5.48 4.18
C LEU A 49 12.17 -6.17 3.17
N GLN A 50 12.67 -6.99 2.26
CA GLN A 50 11.82 -7.76 1.33
C GLN A 50 10.91 -8.73 2.07
N ASN A 51 11.40 -9.35 3.15
CA ASN A 51 10.64 -10.30 3.97
C ASN A 51 9.80 -9.64 5.08
N LEU A 52 9.78 -8.32 5.20
CA LEU A 52 8.78 -7.63 6.01
C LEU A 52 7.53 -7.40 5.17
N LEU A 53 6.41 -7.96 5.60
CA LEU A 53 5.14 -7.75 4.92
C LEU A 53 4.37 -6.64 5.63
N LEU A 54 3.98 -5.63 4.85
CA LEU A 54 3.19 -4.48 5.29
C LEU A 54 1.92 -4.50 4.45
N LEU A 55 0.78 -4.81 5.07
CA LEU A 55 -0.52 -4.87 4.42
C LEU A 55 -1.44 -3.80 4.99
N SER A 56 -2.33 -3.33 4.12
CA SER A 56 -3.44 -2.46 4.49
C SER A 56 -4.75 -3.08 4.04
N SER A 57 -5.78 -2.94 4.86
CA SER A 57 -7.18 -3.11 4.45
C SER A 57 -8.01 -1.98 5.05
N TYR A 58 -9.14 -1.65 4.44
CA TYR A 58 -10.02 -0.61 4.96
C TYR A 58 -11.38 -1.21 5.29
N ASP A 59 -11.90 -0.85 6.46
CA ASP A 59 -13.28 -1.10 6.88
C ASP A 59 -13.95 0.24 7.19
N VAL A 60 -15.21 0.39 6.79
CA VAL A 60 -15.95 1.65 6.96
C VAL A 60 -16.19 2.01 8.43
N ASN A 61 -16.25 1.03 9.33
CA ASN A 61 -16.48 1.23 10.76
C ASN A 61 -15.17 1.31 11.55
N GLU A 62 -14.18 0.50 11.18
CA GLU A 62 -12.90 0.39 11.92
C GLU A 62 -11.77 1.26 11.34
N GLY A 63 -11.95 1.80 10.14
CA GLY A 63 -10.95 2.61 9.44
C GLY A 63 -9.87 1.77 8.74
N LEU A 64 -8.67 2.33 8.61
CA LEU A 64 -7.55 1.65 7.97
C LEU A 64 -6.94 0.64 8.93
N THR A 65 -7.04 -0.64 8.61
CA THR A 65 -6.32 -1.70 9.31
C THR A 65 -4.94 -1.87 8.69
N VAL A 66 -3.90 -1.73 9.51
CA VAL A 66 -2.50 -1.90 9.13
C VAL A 66 -1.98 -3.18 9.76
N ALA A 67 -1.53 -4.12 8.93
CA ALA A 67 -0.92 -5.36 9.39
C ALA A 67 0.57 -5.40 9.04
N VAL A 68 1.40 -5.70 10.03
CA VAL A 68 2.83 -5.89 9.85
C VAL A 68 3.19 -7.32 10.23
N GLU A 69 3.87 -8.03 9.34
CA GLU A 69 4.32 -9.40 9.58
C GLU A 69 5.82 -9.50 9.28
N ASN A 70 6.59 -9.98 10.26
CA ASN A 70 8.02 -10.22 10.09
C ASN A 70 8.23 -11.64 9.55
N ARG A 71 8.44 -11.79 8.24
CA ARG A 71 8.82 -13.08 7.62
C ARG A 71 10.32 -13.22 7.44
N SER A 72 11.11 -12.28 7.96
CA SER A 72 12.57 -12.38 7.92
C SER A 72 13.08 -13.42 8.91
N GLN A 73 14.37 -13.74 8.84
CA GLN A 73 15.03 -14.65 9.79
C GLN A 73 15.60 -13.93 11.02
N VAL A 74 15.25 -12.65 11.20
CA VAL A 74 15.81 -11.79 12.25
C VAL A 74 14.68 -11.13 13.04
N THR A 75 14.77 -11.18 14.37
CA THR A 75 13.89 -10.41 15.25
C THR A 75 14.22 -8.93 15.12
N LEU A 76 13.21 -8.11 14.79
CA LEU A 76 13.38 -6.67 14.80
C LEU A 76 13.26 -6.13 16.22
N GLY A 77 14.12 -5.17 16.58
CA GLY A 77 13.94 -4.39 17.80
C GLY A 77 12.84 -3.34 17.63
N GLN A 78 13.04 -2.17 18.26
CA GLN A 78 12.08 -1.07 18.20
C GLN A 78 11.78 -0.70 16.74
N THR A 79 10.52 -0.88 16.35
CA THR A 79 10.03 -0.69 15.00
C THR A 79 8.87 0.29 15.03
N LYS A 80 8.97 1.36 14.24
CA LYS A 80 7.93 2.36 14.12
C LYS A 80 7.11 2.11 12.87
N VAL A 81 5.79 2.08 13.00
CA VAL A 81 4.84 1.95 11.90
C VAL A 81 4.00 3.21 11.84
N SER A 82 3.92 3.84 10.68
CA SER A 82 3.13 5.05 10.50
C SER A 82 2.34 5.02 9.19
N ALA A 83 1.22 5.73 9.15
CA ALA A 83 0.42 5.91 7.95
C ALA A 83 0.29 7.39 7.62
N ARG A 84 0.43 7.73 6.34
CA ARG A 84 0.39 9.10 5.83
C ARG A 84 -0.40 9.17 4.53
N LEU A 85 -1.18 10.23 4.36
CA LEU A 85 -1.83 10.56 3.09
C LEU A 85 -0.83 11.23 2.14
N HIS A 86 -1.02 11.10 0.82
CA HIS A 86 -0.08 11.69 -0.15
C HIS A 86 0.08 13.21 -0.02
N ASP A 87 -1.02 13.91 0.25
CA ASP A 87 -1.05 15.38 0.32
C ASP A 87 -0.87 15.92 1.75
N ALA A 88 -0.56 15.05 2.72
CA ALA A 88 -0.43 15.43 4.11
C ALA A 88 1.04 15.50 4.54
N ASP A 89 1.44 16.62 5.16
CA ASP A 89 2.78 16.80 5.72
C ASP A 89 3.03 15.92 6.96
N ARG A 90 1.96 15.45 7.62
CA ARG A 90 2.03 14.70 8.88
C ARG A 90 1.36 13.34 8.75
N SER A 91 1.94 12.35 9.41
CA SER A 91 1.32 11.04 9.56
C SER A 91 0.08 11.16 10.46
N PHE A 92 -1.06 10.63 10.01
CA PHE A 92 -2.31 10.63 10.79
C PHE A 92 -2.34 9.48 11.80
N PHE A 93 -1.45 8.48 11.63
CA PHE A 93 -1.28 7.36 12.53
C PHE A 93 0.21 7.04 12.70
N SER A 94 0.60 6.73 13.94
CA SER A 94 1.95 6.28 14.28
C SER A 94 1.92 5.43 15.53
N VAL A 95 2.58 4.27 15.48
CA VAL A 95 2.74 3.36 16.62
C VAL A 95 4.16 2.82 16.66
N GLU A 96 4.65 2.52 17.86
CA GLU A 96 5.95 1.87 18.06
C GLU A 96 5.73 0.47 18.63
N ILE A 97 6.51 -0.47 18.09
CA ILE A 97 6.55 -1.87 18.49
C ILE A 97 7.91 -2.10 19.11
N GLU A 98 7.96 -2.47 20.38
CA GLU A 98 9.24 -2.66 21.09
C GLU A 98 10.10 -3.77 20.47
N SER A 99 9.46 -4.84 20.02
CA SER A 99 10.11 -5.97 19.37
C SER A 99 9.12 -6.68 18.45
N LEU A 100 9.59 -7.04 17.25
CA LEU A 100 8.83 -7.84 16.29
C LEU A 100 9.59 -9.15 15.97
N PRO A 101 9.35 -10.21 16.77
CA PRO A 101 9.85 -11.56 16.53
C PRO A 101 9.61 -12.12 15.13
N VAL A 102 10.45 -13.08 14.76
CA VAL A 102 10.33 -13.86 13.51
C VAL A 102 8.97 -14.58 13.48
N GLY A 103 8.27 -14.44 12.36
CA GLY A 103 6.95 -15.02 12.11
C GLY A 103 5.79 -14.29 12.78
N GLN A 104 6.05 -13.25 13.59
CA GLN A 104 4.99 -12.53 14.27
C GLN A 104 4.26 -11.58 13.33
N LYS A 105 2.92 -11.59 13.44
CA LYS A 105 2.03 -10.63 12.82
C LYS A 105 1.39 -9.75 13.90
N VAL A 106 1.40 -8.45 13.67
CA VAL A 106 0.70 -7.46 14.49
C VAL A 106 -0.27 -6.68 13.61
N GLN A 107 -1.38 -6.25 14.19
CA GLN A 107 -2.41 -5.48 13.50
C GLN A 107 -2.77 -4.25 14.32
N PHE A 108 -2.97 -3.14 13.63
CA PHE A 108 -3.33 -1.86 14.21
C PHE A 108 -4.50 -1.26 13.45
N HIS A 109 -5.36 -0.55 14.18
CA HIS A 109 -6.42 0.25 13.60
C HIS A 109 -5.96 1.70 13.56
N ALA A 110 -5.85 2.22 12.34
CA ALA A 110 -5.49 3.60 12.03
C ALA A 110 -6.76 4.35 11.61
N PRO A 111 -7.44 5.02 12.55
CA PRO A 111 -8.68 5.73 12.26
C PRO A 111 -8.44 6.88 11.28
N LEU A 112 -9.11 6.82 10.13
CA LEU A 112 -9.20 7.90 9.15
C LEU A 112 -10.33 8.81 9.59
N HIS A 113 -10.01 9.80 10.44
CA HIS A 113 -10.98 10.64 11.12
C HIS A 113 -11.63 11.71 10.24
N ASP A 114 -11.00 12.04 9.12
CA ASP A 114 -11.56 13.03 8.20
C ASP A 114 -12.41 12.32 7.16
N ALA A 115 -13.71 12.63 7.17
CA ALA A 115 -14.65 12.31 6.11
C ALA A 115 -14.22 13.01 4.82
N VAL A 116 -13.19 12.49 4.16
CA VAL A 116 -12.70 13.03 2.90
C VAL A 116 -13.71 12.66 1.81
N VAL A 117 -14.30 13.67 1.17
CA VAL A 117 -15.16 13.47 0.00
C VAL A 117 -14.26 13.11 -1.18
N GLY A 118 -14.02 11.82 -1.40
CA GLY A 118 -13.21 11.33 -2.52
C GLY A 118 -12.37 10.11 -2.20
N PRO A 119 -11.63 9.55 -3.17
CA PRO A 119 -10.67 8.48 -2.92
C PRO A 119 -9.59 8.95 -1.96
N VAL A 120 -9.20 8.10 -1.02
CA VAL A 120 -8.08 8.36 -0.10
C VAL A 120 -6.88 7.56 -0.58
N ALA A 121 -5.74 8.22 -0.77
CA ALA A 121 -4.51 7.56 -1.17
C ALA A 121 -3.34 8.00 -0.27
N GLY A 122 -2.47 7.06 0.03
CA GLY A 122 -1.35 7.30 0.93
C GLY A 122 -0.35 6.16 0.93
N PHE A 123 0.51 6.17 1.94
CA PHE A 123 1.47 5.10 2.17
C PHE A 123 1.61 4.80 3.65
N LEU A 124 1.84 3.53 3.92
CA LEU A 124 2.34 3.01 5.16
C LEU A 124 3.87 3.07 5.13
N GLU A 125 4.48 3.47 6.24
CA GLU A 125 5.92 3.50 6.41
C GLU A 125 6.31 2.72 7.66
N LEU A 126 7.17 1.73 7.49
CA LEU A 126 7.80 0.98 8.56
C LEU A 126 9.26 1.43 8.65
N GLN A 127 9.69 1.81 9.86
CA GLN A 127 11.06 2.18 10.18
C GLN A 127 11.60 1.23 11.25
N CYS A 128 12.78 0.65 11.03
CA CYS A 128 13.46 -0.18 12.02
C CYS A 128 14.97 0.03 11.95
N THR A 129 15.68 -0.34 13.02
CA THR A 129 17.15 -0.24 13.04
C THR A 129 17.78 -1.50 12.45
N SER A 130 18.74 -1.32 11.54
CA SER A 130 19.53 -2.42 10.99
C SER A 130 20.33 -3.11 12.09
N PRO A 131 20.30 -4.46 12.19
CA PRO A 131 21.12 -5.18 13.15
C PRO A 131 22.61 -5.09 12.83
N GLY A 132 22.99 -4.96 11.54
CA GLY A 132 24.39 -4.96 11.10
C GLY A 132 25.04 -3.58 11.11
N THR A 133 24.34 -2.56 10.63
CA THR A 133 24.90 -1.19 10.47
C THR A 133 24.40 -0.20 11.52
N GLN A 134 23.40 -0.56 12.31
CA GLN A 134 22.69 0.34 13.25
C GLN A 134 22.04 1.55 12.56
N GLN A 135 21.91 1.53 11.23
CA GLN A 135 21.23 2.59 10.47
C GLN A 135 19.72 2.35 10.45
N THR A 136 18.95 3.44 10.32
CA THR A 136 17.50 3.34 10.13
C THR A 136 17.18 2.85 8.73
N LEU A 137 16.45 1.74 8.66
CA LEU A 137 15.90 1.16 7.45
C LEU A 137 14.42 1.50 7.34
N THR A 138 13.98 1.77 6.11
CA THR A 138 12.60 2.20 5.85
C THR A 138 11.98 1.33 4.75
N LYS A 139 10.78 0.81 5.02
CA LYS A 139 9.92 0.17 4.01
C LYS A 139 8.65 0.98 3.85
N ARG A 140 8.27 1.23 2.59
CA ARG A 140 7.00 1.89 2.26
C ARG A 140 6.09 0.94 1.50
N SER A 141 4.80 1.00 1.81
CA SER A 141 3.75 0.33 1.06
C SER A 141 2.65 1.32 0.74
N PRO A 142 2.29 1.53 -0.53
CA PRO A 142 1.13 2.37 -0.85
C PRO A 142 -0.15 1.71 -0.32
N PHE A 143 -1.16 2.53 -0.06
CA PHE A 143 -2.52 2.08 0.16
C PHE A 143 -3.50 3.03 -0.51
N ARG A 144 -4.65 2.50 -0.91
CA ARG A 144 -5.75 3.29 -1.44
C ARG A 144 -7.07 2.82 -0.86
N VAL A 145 -7.95 3.77 -0.59
CA VAL A 145 -9.34 3.54 -0.22
C VAL A 145 -10.20 4.14 -1.32
N LEU A 146 -10.91 3.26 -2.04
CA LEU A 146 -11.79 3.66 -3.13
C LEU A 146 -12.98 4.44 -2.57
N TYR A 147 -13.57 5.30 -3.38
CA TYR A 147 -14.75 6.06 -2.95
C TYR A 147 -15.86 5.14 -2.43
N PHE A 148 -16.17 4.06 -3.14
CA PHE A 148 -17.22 3.11 -2.77
C PHE A 148 -16.90 2.20 -1.58
N GLN A 149 -15.67 2.20 -1.07
CA GLN A 149 -15.35 1.50 0.18
C GLN A 149 -15.72 2.33 1.42
N GLN A 150 -15.93 3.64 1.26
CA GLN A 150 -16.21 4.59 2.35
C GLN A 150 -17.71 4.70 2.68
N GLY A 151 -18.42 3.60 2.51
CA GLY A 151 -19.87 3.53 2.65
C GLY A 151 -20.36 2.11 2.55
N ARG A 152 -21.66 1.95 2.36
CA ARG A 152 -22.30 0.65 2.22
C ARG A 152 -23.25 0.64 1.03
N PHE A 153 -23.52 -0.55 0.53
CA PHE A 153 -24.48 -0.75 -0.52
C PHE A 153 -25.75 -1.40 0.02
N GLU A 154 -26.90 -0.88 -0.37
CA GLU A 154 -28.20 -1.50 -0.14
C GLU A 154 -28.78 -1.96 -1.49
N ALA A 155 -29.28 -3.19 -1.54
CA ALA A 155 -29.90 -3.73 -2.75
C ALA A 155 -31.28 -3.10 -2.94
N ALA A 156 -31.52 -2.51 -4.10
CA ALA A 156 -32.80 -2.01 -4.55
C ALA A 156 -33.36 -2.95 -5.63
N LEU A 157 -34.41 -3.70 -5.29
CA LEU A 157 -34.98 -4.74 -6.15
C LEU A 157 -35.99 -4.17 -7.15
N SER A 158 -36.04 -4.74 -8.35
CA SER A 158 -36.98 -4.33 -9.40
C SER A 158 -38.41 -4.26 -8.89
N GLY A 159 -39.03 -3.09 -9.02
CA GLY A 159 -40.35 -2.76 -8.44
C GLY A 159 -40.28 -1.75 -7.28
N GLU A 160 -39.10 -1.52 -6.72
CA GLU A 160 -38.85 -0.45 -5.75
C GLU A 160 -38.54 0.88 -6.46
N GLU A 161 -38.89 2.01 -5.82
CA GLU A 161 -38.73 3.36 -6.38
C GLU A 161 -37.29 3.68 -6.79
N MET A 162 -36.31 3.08 -6.09
CA MET A 162 -34.89 3.27 -6.35
C MET A 162 -34.28 2.23 -7.30
N ALA A 163 -35.03 1.25 -7.78
CA ALA A 163 -34.46 0.14 -8.57
C ALA A 163 -34.30 0.47 -10.06
N THR A 164 -35.08 1.42 -10.58
CA THR A 164 -35.04 1.82 -11.99
C THR A 164 -34.37 3.17 -12.19
N PRO A 165 -33.54 3.34 -13.25
CA PRO A 165 -32.91 4.62 -13.54
C PRO A 165 -33.92 5.76 -13.75
N GLY A 166 -33.67 6.90 -13.11
CA GLY A 166 -34.51 8.10 -13.25
C GLY A 166 -34.22 8.88 -14.53
N SER A 167 -35.16 9.70 -15.01
CA SER A 167 -35.02 10.46 -16.26
C SER A 167 -33.91 11.54 -16.26
N GLY A 168 -33.36 11.88 -15.09
CA GLY A 168 -32.23 12.82 -14.92
C GLY A 168 -30.92 12.16 -14.49
N GLU A 169 -30.89 10.82 -14.47
CA GLU A 169 -29.74 10.02 -14.06
C GLU A 169 -28.69 9.99 -15.18
N VAL A 170 -27.42 10.05 -14.78
CA VAL A 170 -26.29 9.86 -15.70
C VAL A 170 -25.53 8.62 -15.30
N ALA A 171 -24.94 7.94 -16.28
CA ALA A 171 -24.19 6.73 -16.05
C ALA A 171 -22.85 6.73 -16.79
N ALA A 172 -21.90 5.98 -16.23
CA ALA A 172 -20.68 5.52 -16.89
C ALA A 172 -20.69 3.98 -16.84
N VAL A 173 -20.09 3.34 -17.85
CA VAL A 173 -20.10 1.88 -18.00
C VAL A 173 -18.67 1.39 -18.24
N SER A 174 -18.33 0.27 -17.62
CA SER A 174 -17.08 -0.45 -17.89
C SER A 174 -17.33 -1.94 -18.09
N ASP A 175 -16.64 -2.52 -19.06
CA ASP A 175 -16.57 -3.95 -19.35
C ASP A 175 -15.25 -4.61 -18.90
N LYS A 176 -14.36 -3.83 -18.26
CA LYS A 176 -13.05 -4.32 -17.79
C LYS A 176 -13.05 -4.76 -16.33
N LEU A 177 -14.11 -4.45 -15.59
CA LEU A 177 -14.21 -4.73 -14.17
C LEU A 177 -14.43 -6.22 -13.90
N LEU A 178 -13.53 -6.80 -13.09
CA LEU A 178 -13.66 -8.18 -12.64
C LEU A 178 -14.80 -8.32 -11.63
N LEU A 179 -15.66 -9.33 -11.83
CA LEU A 179 -16.79 -9.59 -10.93
C LEU A 179 -16.35 -9.83 -9.48
N THR A 180 -15.20 -10.48 -9.27
CA THR A 180 -14.62 -10.73 -7.95
C THR A 180 -14.40 -9.43 -7.17
N ARG A 181 -13.95 -8.37 -7.84
CA ARG A 181 -13.74 -7.05 -7.23
C ARG A 181 -15.06 -6.37 -6.90
N VAL A 182 -16.04 -6.45 -7.79
CA VAL A 182 -17.39 -5.92 -7.54
C VAL A 182 -18.01 -6.62 -6.33
N ARG A 183 -17.85 -7.95 -6.22
CA ARG A 183 -18.32 -8.72 -5.06
C ARG A 183 -17.65 -8.29 -3.76
N GLN A 184 -16.34 -8.07 -3.77
CA GLN A 184 -15.60 -7.57 -2.60
C GLN A 184 -16.12 -6.19 -2.18
N LEU A 185 -16.33 -5.29 -3.13
CA LEU A 185 -16.86 -3.95 -2.88
C LEU A 185 -18.27 -3.99 -2.26
N LEU A 186 -19.14 -4.84 -2.80
CA LEU A 186 -20.51 -5.01 -2.32
C LEU A 186 -20.60 -5.86 -1.04
N ASN A 187 -19.48 -6.39 -0.55
CA ASN A 187 -19.40 -7.35 0.54
C ASN A 187 -20.34 -8.58 0.37
N ILE A 188 -20.40 -9.11 -0.87
CA ILE A 188 -21.26 -10.24 -1.23
C ILE A 188 -20.44 -11.54 -1.23
N SER A 189 -20.92 -12.53 -0.49
CA SER A 189 -20.28 -13.84 -0.44
C SER A 189 -20.27 -14.53 -1.81
N PRO A 190 -19.24 -15.32 -2.18
CA PRO A 190 -19.18 -16.03 -3.45
C PRO A 190 -20.41 -16.92 -3.74
N ILE A 191 -21.04 -17.45 -2.68
CA ILE A 191 -22.24 -18.30 -2.78
C ILE A 191 -23.53 -17.52 -3.02
N GLN A 192 -23.55 -16.21 -2.73
CA GLN A 192 -24.69 -15.34 -2.98
C GLN A 192 -24.64 -14.86 -4.44
N GLY A 193 -25.80 -14.88 -5.11
CA GLY A 193 -25.93 -14.33 -6.45
C GLY A 193 -25.72 -12.81 -6.43
N ILE A 194 -25.06 -12.26 -7.45
CA ILE A 194 -25.03 -10.82 -7.65
C ILE A 194 -26.37 -10.37 -8.25
N LEU A 195 -26.86 -9.21 -7.85
CA LEU A 195 -28.05 -8.62 -8.43
C LEU A 195 -27.72 -8.10 -9.83
N THR A 196 -28.38 -8.66 -10.84
CA THR A 196 -28.25 -8.20 -12.22
C THR A 196 -29.13 -6.99 -12.48
N ALA A 197 -28.78 -6.18 -13.48
CA ALA A 197 -29.51 -4.96 -13.85
C ALA A 197 -30.99 -5.21 -14.15
N GLU A 198 -31.36 -6.41 -14.62
CA GLU A 198 -32.75 -6.83 -14.83
C GLU A 198 -33.54 -7.02 -13.52
N LYS A 199 -32.83 -7.41 -12.44
CA LYS A 199 -33.42 -7.71 -11.13
C LYS A 199 -33.35 -6.53 -10.18
N GLY A 200 -32.53 -5.52 -10.48
CA GLY A 200 -32.39 -4.30 -9.69
C GLY A 200 -30.96 -3.76 -9.71
N ARG A 201 -30.61 -2.98 -8.70
CA ARG A 201 -29.28 -2.34 -8.56
C ARG A 201 -28.93 -2.10 -7.11
N TYR A 202 -27.70 -1.70 -6.85
CA TYR A 202 -27.22 -1.37 -5.50
C TYR A 202 -27.18 0.15 -5.33
N CYS A 203 -27.84 0.66 -4.28
CA CYS A 203 -27.78 2.06 -3.86
C CYS A 203 -26.61 2.25 -2.91
N TYR A 204 -25.76 3.23 -3.19
CA TYR A 204 -24.62 3.57 -2.34
C TYR A 204 -25.02 4.57 -1.27
N ILE A 205 -24.75 4.21 -0.01
CA ILE A 205 -24.96 5.05 1.17
C ILE A 205 -23.60 5.42 1.73
N PRO A 206 -23.14 6.67 1.55
CA PRO A 206 -21.85 7.11 2.07
C PRO A 206 -21.86 7.12 3.60
N ALA A 207 -20.73 6.82 4.24
CA ALA A 207 -20.59 6.89 5.69
C ALA A 207 -20.68 8.33 6.21
N ALA A 208 -20.22 9.29 5.41
CA ALA A 208 -20.40 10.71 5.66
C ALA A 208 -21.57 11.24 4.85
N ALA A 209 -22.54 11.87 5.51
CA ALA A 209 -23.68 12.47 4.84
C ALA A 209 -23.20 13.55 3.86
N LEU A 210 -23.54 13.39 2.58
CA LEU A 210 -23.41 14.46 1.61
C LEU A 210 -24.56 15.43 1.89
N ASN A 211 -24.27 16.73 2.02
CA ASN A 211 -25.29 17.78 2.21
C ASN A 211 -26.20 18.01 0.98
N ASN A 212 -26.20 17.09 0.03
CA ASN A 212 -26.89 17.20 -1.26
C ASN A 212 -27.71 15.92 -1.50
N ASP A 213 -28.78 16.01 -2.29
CA ASP A 213 -29.61 14.86 -2.72
C ASP A 213 -28.88 13.95 -3.74
N TYR A 214 -27.54 13.92 -3.71
CA TYR A 214 -26.72 13.17 -4.64
C TYR A 214 -26.67 11.70 -4.26
N VAL A 215 -27.23 10.84 -5.12
CA VAL A 215 -27.28 9.39 -4.90
C VAL A 215 -26.52 8.68 -6.00
N LEU A 216 -25.70 7.70 -5.62
CA LEU A 216 -24.94 6.85 -6.51
C LEU A 216 -25.52 5.43 -6.52
N TYR A 217 -25.50 4.81 -7.68
CA TYR A 217 -25.93 3.43 -7.86
C TYR A 217 -24.86 2.63 -8.60
N LEU A 218 -24.85 1.32 -8.35
CA LEU A 218 -24.04 0.34 -9.04
C LEU A 218 -24.95 -0.77 -9.57
N SER A 219 -24.89 -1.05 -10.86
CA SER A 219 -25.61 -2.16 -11.49
C SER A 219 -24.67 -3.03 -12.30
N VAL A 220 -25.01 -4.30 -12.42
CA VAL A 220 -24.19 -5.31 -13.11
C VAL A 220 -25.03 -5.99 -14.17
N GLU A 221 -24.58 -5.95 -15.41
CA GLU A 221 -25.20 -6.61 -16.55
C GLU A 221 -24.30 -7.76 -17.01
N GLU A 222 -24.90 -8.91 -17.34
CA GLU A 222 -24.18 -10.00 -18.00
C GLU A 222 -23.97 -9.60 -19.47
N SER A 223 -22.72 -9.51 -19.91
CA SER A 223 -22.46 -9.32 -21.34
C SER A 223 -23.00 -10.55 -22.09
N GLY A 224 -23.72 -10.31 -23.18
CA GLY A 224 -24.47 -11.33 -23.90
C GLY A 224 -23.67 -12.58 -24.30
N ALA A 225 -24.43 -13.63 -24.69
CA ALA A 225 -23.96 -14.98 -24.96
C ALA A 225 -22.58 -15.06 -25.62
N GLY A 226 -21.56 -15.46 -24.84
CA GLY A 226 -20.22 -15.79 -25.32
C GLY A 226 -19.07 -14.95 -24.75
N ASN A 227 -19.36 -13.87 -24.01
CA ASN A 227 -18.33 -13.08 -23.35
C ASN A 227 -18.46 -13.18 -21.81
N PRO A 228 -17.47 -13.74 -21.09
CA PRO A 228 -17.53 -13.86 -19.62
C PRO A 228 -17.37 -12.51 -18.89
N ALA A 229 -17.21 -11.40 -19.62
CA ALA A 229 -17.09 -10.08 -19.05
C ALA A 229 -18.44 -9.59 -18.53
N TYR A 230 -18.47 -9.12 -17.29
CA TYR A 230 -19.63 -8.40 -16.75
C TYR A 230 -19.50 -6.92 -17.09
N ARG A 231 -20.61 -6.29 -17.47
CA ARG A 231 -20.66 -4.83 -17.58
C ARG A 231 -21.10 -4.24 -16.26
N VAL A 232 -20.30 -3.36 -15.70
CA VAL A 232 -20.62 -2.65 -14.47
C VAL A 232 -20.95 -1.22 -14.85
N THR A 233 -22.11 -0.76 -14.39
CA THR A 233 -22.58 0.60 -14.62
C THR A 233 -22.65 1.32 -13.29
N VAL A 234 -21.96 2.46 -13.21
CA VAL A 234 -22.07 3.42 -12.10
C VAL A 234 -22.94 4.57 -12.56
N SER A 235 -23.98 4.88 -11.81
CA SER A 235 -24.91 5.95 -12.17
C SER A 235 -25.20 6.87 -11.00
N ALA A 236 -25.54 8.12 -11.31
CA ALA A 236 -25.75 9.17 -10.35
C ALA A 236 -27.03 9.96 -10.62
N ALA A 237 -27.82 10.17 -9.58
CA ALA A 237 -29.03 10.99 -9.57
C ALA A 237 -28.90 12.16 -8.57
N GLY A 238 -29.80 13.14 -8.67
CA GLY A 238 -29.87 14.28 -7.76
C GLY A 238 -29.08 15.53 -8.18
N SER A 239 -29.08 16.54 -7.30
CA SER A 239 -28.51 17.87 -7.57
C SER A 239 -27.02 17.95 -7.21
N ALA A 240 -26.17 17.37 -8.04
CA ALA A 240 -24.79 17.84 -8.16
C ALA A 240 -24.71 18.83 -9.33
N ASP A 241 -23.92 19.91 -9.14
CA ASP A 241 -24.00 21.21 -9.83
C ASP A 241 -24.16 21.21 -11.36
N THR A 242 -23.80 20.14 -12.07
CA THR A 242 -24.12 19.95 -13.51
C THR A 242 -24.25 18.46 -13.88
N THR A 243 -25.05 18.14 -14.92
CA THR A 243 -25.15 16.80 -15.52
C THR A 243 -23.80 16.25 -15.96
N GLU A 244 -22.93 17.12 -16.49
CA GLU A 244 -21.58 16.76 -16.93
C GLU A 244 -20.66 16.45 -15.74
N GLY A 245 -20.73 17.24 -14.65
CA GLY A 245 -20.02 16.97 -13.41
C GLY A 245 -20.40 15.62 -12.81
N ARG A 246 -21.69 15.26 -12.83
CA ARG A 246 -22.16 13.93 -12.40
C ARG A 246 -21.59 12.81 -13.25
N ARG A 247 -21.60 12.96 -14.58
CA ARG A 247 -21.06 11.94 -15.49
C ARG A 247 -19.56 11.77 -15.28
N ARG A 248 -18.82 12.87 -15.13
CA ARG A 248 -17.38 12.85 -14.84
C ARG A 248 -17.11 12.10 -13.54
N ARG A 249 -17.90 12.34 -12.50
CA ARG A 249 -17.76 11.62 -11.22
C ARG A 249 -18.02 10.12 -11.36
N CYS A 250 -19.04 9.70 -12.10
CA CYS A 250 -19.26 8.28 -12.40
C CYS A 250 -18.07 7.65 -13.14
N GLN A 251 -17.47 8.38 -14.08
CA GLN A 251 -16.29 7.91 -14.80
C GLN A 251 -15.08 7.79 -13.88
N GLU A 252 -14.82 8.79 -13.03
CA GLU A 252 -13.73 8.73 -12.04
C GLU A 252 -13.86 7.52 -11.12
N ILE A 253 -15.07 7.21 -10.66
CA ILE A 253 -15.33 6.03 -9.82
C ILE A 253 -15.06 4.73 -10.59
N ILE A 254 -15.45 4.65 -11.86
CA ILE A 254 -15.12 3.51 -12.70
C ILE A 254 -13.61 3.38 -12.88
N ASP A 255 -12.93 4.48 -13.21
CA ASP A 255 -11.48 4.49 -13.40
C ASP A 255 -10.76 4.06 -12.11
N GLU A 256 -11.22 4.50 -10.94
CA GLU A 256 -10.75 4.04 -9.64
C GLU A 256 -10.90 2.51 -9.45
N MET A 257 -12.04 1.96 -9.86
CA MET A 257 -12.32 0.53 -9.78
C MET A 257 -11.53 -0.29 -10.81
N GLU A 258 -11.07 0.31 -11.90
CA GLU A 258 -10.26 -0.37 -12.92
C GLU A 258 -8.78 -0.49 -12.54
N ILE A 259 -8.27 0.37 -11.66
CA ILE A 259 -6.85 0.37 -11.27
C ILE A 259 -6.52 -0.94 -10.53
N VAL A 260 -5.70 -1.78 -11.15
CA VAL A 260 -5.24 -3.06 -10.61
C VAL A 260 -4.19 -2.80 -9.51
N GLU A 261 -4.45 -3.29 -8.30
CA GLU A 261 -3.43 -3.40 -7.23
C GLU A 261 -2.75 -4.77 -7.26
#